data_AF-A0A3G6UWY8-F1
#
_entry.id   AF-A0A3G6UWY8-F1
#
_cell.length_a   1.000
_cell.length_b   1.000
_cell.length_c   1.000
_cell.angle_alpha   90.00
_cell.angle_beta   90.00
_cell.angle_gamma   90.00
#
_symmetry.space_group_name_H-M   'P 1'
#
loop_
_entity.id
_entity.type
_entity.pdbx_description
1 polymer ?
#
loop_
_entity_poly.entity_id
_entity_poly.type
_entity_poly.pdbx_seq_one_letter_code
_entity_poly.pdbx_strand_id
1 'polypeptide(L)'
;MTKKYYEVYEKESNTPVDLFILDKGETLRELKASLDLGETYEIRKVLKGFELEAASFWFEFYKYEDLDDKEYAGSVAVDSGQLMITDPCYVIGKGTEEEYKKTCEVTLTPDNCGQILNGSAFALGTAYGDGIYDVFVKRDSEGRITKVEIDLE
;
A
#
# COMPACT_ATOMS: atom_id res chain seq x y z
N MET A 1 2.47 -15.16 20.29
CA MET A 1 1.01 -15.16 20.04
C MET A 1 0.77 -15.41 18.56
N THR A 2 -0.30 -16.10 18.19
CA THR A 2 -0.44 -16.70 16.85
C THR A 2 -1.07 -15.73 15.85
N LYS A 3 -0.30 -15.33 14.83
CA LYS A 3 -0.76 -14.54 13.66
C LYS A 3 -1.89 -15.25 12.93
N LYS A 4 -2.79 -14.47 12.31
CA LYS A 4 -3.91 -15.00 11.53
C LYS A 4 -3.86 -14.42 10.11
N TYR A 5 -3.92 -15.31 9.13
CA TYR A 5 -3.85 -14.99 7.71
C TYR A 5 -5.25 -15.03 7.12
N TYR A 6 -5.54 -14.09 6.23
CA TYR A 6 -6.85 -13.92 5.62
C TYR A 6 -6.70 -13.53 4.15
N GLU A 7 -7.51 -14.10 3.27
CA GLU A 7 -7.60 -13.71 1.86
C GLU A 7 -8.95 -13.06 1.60
N VAL A 8 -8.98 -12.06 0.71
CA VAL A 8 -10.21 -11.50 0.15
C VAL A 8 -10.55 -12.24 -1.12
N TYR A 9 -11.79 -12.66 -1.25
CA TYR A 9 -12.32 -13.30 -2.45
C TYR A 9 -13.42 -12.44 -3.06
N GLU A 10 -13.43 -12.34 -4.38
CA GLU A 10 -14.61 -11.90 -5.12
C GLU A 10 -15.63 -13.06 -5.16
N LYS A 11 -16.85 -12.84 -4.68
CA LYS A 11 -17.85 -13.90 -4.51
C LYS A 11 -18.30 -14.51 -5.84
N GLU A 12 -18.38 -13.71 -6.90
CA GLU A 12 -18.88 -14.16 -8.21
C GLU A 12 -17.87 -15.08 -8.92
N SER A 13 -16.60 -14.65 -9.00
CA SER A 13 -15.55 -15.43 -9.66
C SER A 13 -14.91 -16.48 -8.75
N ASN A 14 -15.10 -16.37 -7.43
CA ASN A 14 -14.44 -17.18 -6.42
C ASN A 14 -12.91 -17.14 -6.51
N THR A 15 -12.36 -15.98 -6.85
CA THR A 15 -10.92 -15.76 -7.03
C THR A 15 -10.36 -14.96 -5.86
N PRO A 16 -9.18 -15.31 -5.31
CA PRO A 16 -8.51 -14.46 -4.34
C PRO A 16 -8.03 -13.18 -5.03
N VAL A 17 -8.34 -12.03 -4.43
CA VAL A 17 -7.98 -10.71 -4.94
C VAL A 17 -7.03 -9.95 -4.02
N ASP A 18 -6.90 -10.37 -2.74
CA ASP A 18 -6.01 -9.74 -1.76
C ASP A 18 -5.65 -10.69 -0.58
N LEU A 19 -4.59 -10.38 0.18
CA LEU A 19 -4.10 -11.11 1.37
C LEU A 19 -3.78 -10.15 2.53
N PHE A 20 -4.35 -10.44 3.71
CA PHE A 20 -4.08 -9.73 4.96
C PHE A 20 -3.45 -10.63 6.02
N ILE A 21 -2.61 -10.00 6.84
CA ILE A 21 -1.97 -10.62 8.01
C ILE A 21 -2.34 -9.78 9.23
N LEU A 22 -3.20 -10.32 10.08
CA LEU A 22 -3.57 -9.65 11.33
C LEU A 22 -2.59 -10.06 12.43
N ASP A 23 -1.95 -9.05 13.02
CA ASP A 23 -1.14 -9.18 14.24
C ASP A 23 -1.89 -8.63 15.47
N LYS A 24 -1.18 -8.40 16.56
CA LYS A 24 -1.78 -8.16 17.88
C LYS A 24 -2.20 -6.70 18.01
N GLY A 25 -3.46 -6.42 17.70
CA GLY A 25 -4.09 -5.11 17.93
C GLY A 25 -5.32 -4.90 17.06
N GLU A 26 -5.29 -5.51 15.87
CA GLU A 26 -6.34 -5.39 14.86
C GLU A 26 -7.26 -6.60 14.88
N THR A 27 -8.57 -6.32 14.88
CA THR A 27 -9.61 -7.33 14.76
C THR A 27 -10.08 -7.42 13.31
N LEU A 28 -10.48 -8.62 12.90
CA LEU A 28 -11.12 -8.83 11.59
C LEU A 28 -12.35 -7.92 11.38
N ARG A 29 -12.97 -7.47 12.48
CA ARG A 29 -14.09 -6.54 12.45
C ARG A 29 -13.66 -5.14 12.06
N GLU A 30 -12.55 -4.64 12.60
CA GLU A 30 -11.97 -3.34 12.23
C GLU A 30 -11.52 -3.36 10.77
N LEU A 31 -10.86 -4.45 10.34
CA LEU A 31 -10.47 -4.64 8.94
C LEU A 31 -11.67 -4.65 7.98
N LYS A 32 -12.77 -5.33 8.34
CA LYS A 32 -14.00 -5.31 7.54
C LYS A 32 -14.64 -3.93 7.45
N ALA A 33 -14.50 -3.12 8.50
CA ALA A 33 -15.07 -1.79 8.55
C ALA A 33 -14.24 -0.78 7.73
N SER A 34 -12.92 -0.95 7.66
CA SER A 34 -12.04 -0.06 6.88
C SER A 34 -12.06 -0.35 5.39
N LEU A 35 -12.27 -1.61 4.97
CA LEU A 35 -12.15 -2.03 3.57
C LEU A 35 -13.42 -1.87 2.72
N ASP A 36 -14.55 -1.42 3.30
CA ASP A 36 -15.86 -1.26 2.62
C ASP A 36 -16.17 -2.35 1.56
N LEU A 37 -15.99 -3.61 1.94
CA LEU A 37 -16.01 -4.75 1.01
C LEU A 37 -17.38 -5.00 0.34
N GLY A 38 -18.43 -4.32 0.79
CA GLY A 38 -19.79 -4.45 0.29
C GLY A 38 -20.29 -5.89 0.24
N GLU A 39 -21.18 -6.17 -0.72
CA GLU A 39 -21.70 -7.52 -0.95
C GLU A 39 -20.88 -8.32 -1.98
N THR A 40 -19.92 -7.68 -2.67
CA THR A 40 -19.14 -8.29 -3.75
C THR A 40 -18.02 -9.18 -3.22
N TYR A 41 -17.42 -8.82 -2.09
CA TYR A 41 -16.23 -9.49 -1.57
C TYR A 41 -16.48 -10.19 -0.25
N GLU A 42 -15.67 -11.20 0.07
CA GLU A 42 -15.65 -11.85 1.37
C GLU A 42 -14.24 -12.16 1.86
N ILE A 43 -14.05 -12.17 3.18
CA ILE A 43 -12.77 -12.52 3.78
C ILE A 43 -12.81 -13.96 4.28
N ARG A 44 -11.84 -14.77 3.85
CA ARG A 44 -11.65 -16.16 4.27
C ARG A 44 -10.38 -16.28 5.09
N LYS A 45 -10.46 -16.98 6.23
CA LYS A 45 -9.27 -17.29 7.02
C LYS A 45 -8.49 -18.39 6.31
N VAL A 46 -7.19 -18.19 6.14
CA VAL A 46 -6.32 -19.15 5.46
C VAL A 46 -5.51 -19.91 6.50
N LEU A 47 -5.37 -21.22 6.28
CA LEU A 47 -4.47 -22.06 7.04
C LEU A 47 -3.07 -21.96 6.44
N LYS A 48 -2.06 -21.89 7.30
CA LYS A 48 -0.66 -21.71 6.89
C LYS A 48 -0.22 -22.93 6.04
N GLY A 49 0.12 -22.69 4.77
CA GLY A 49 0.74 -23.64 3.85
C GLY A 49 2.04 -23.08 3.28
N PHE A 50 2.86 -23.90 2.63
CA PHE A 50 4.23 -23.55 2.19
C PHE A 50 4.32 -22.26 1.36
N GLU A 51 3.38 -22.02 0.45
CA GLU A 51 3.32 -20.79 -0.37
C GLU A 51 2.99 -19.55 0.48
N LEU A 52 2.08 -19.67 1.45
CA LEU A 52 1.80 -18.59 2.42
C LEU A 52 2.99 -18.32 3.34
N GLU A 53 3.81 -19.34 3.65
CA GLU A 53 5.02 -19.12 4.46
C GLU A 53 6.02 -18.24 3.71
N ALA A 54 6.25 -18.50 2.43
CA ALA A 54 7.10 -17.66 1.60
C ALA A 54 6.51 -16.24 1.49
N ALA A 55 5.24 -16.09 1.13
CA ALA A 55 4.59 -14.77 1.00
C ALA A 55 4.59 -13.99 2.32
N SER A 56 4.31 -14.65 3.45
CA SER A 56 4.35 -14.01 4.77
C SER A 56 5.77 -13.61 5.18
N PHE A 57 6.77 -14.43 4.90
CA PHE A 57 8.17 -14.09 5.15
C PHE A 57 8.60 -12.87 4.35
N TRP A 58 8.26 -12.82 3.05
CA TRP A 58 8.53 -11.65 2.21
C TRP A 58 7.83 -10.39 2.72
N PHE A 59 6.55 -10.50 3.10
CA PHE A 59 5.79 -9.38 3.66
C PHE A 59 6.42 -8.85 4.96
N GLU A 60 6.83 -9.72 5.88
CA GLU A 60 7.46 -9.29 7.13
C GLU A 60 8.88 -8.75 6.94
N PHE A 61 9.67 -9.40 6.07
CA PHE A 61 11.01 -8.94 5.74
C PHE A 61 10.97 -7.51 5.21
N TYR A 62 10.11 -7.23 4.21
CA TYR A 62 10.05 -5.88 3.64
C TYR A 62 9.36 -4.84 4.54
N LYS A 63 8.41 -5.24 5.38
CA LYS A 63 7.68 -4.32 6.27
C LYS A 63 8.55 -3.82 7.43
N TYR A 64 9.45 -4.65 7.95
CA TYR A 64 10.20 -4.33 9.19
C TYR A 64 11.71 -4.18 9.00
N GLU A 65 12.25 -4.34 7.80
CA GLU A 65 13.67 -4.08 7.55
C GLU A 65 13.94 -2.57 7.49
N ASP A 66 14.74 -2.06 8.42
CA ASP A 66 15.20 -0.67 8.42
C ASP A 66 16.07 -0.38 7.18
N LEU A 67 15.98 0.86 6.72
CA LEU A 67 16.68 1.39 5.56
C LEU A 67 18.04 2.00 5.94
N ASP A 68 18.77 1.37 6.87
CA ASP A 68 20.08 1.87 7.34
C ASP A 68 21.11 2.00 6.20
N ASP A 69 20.93 1.27 5.10
CA ASP A 69 21.76 1.32 3.87
C ASP A 69 21.03 1.96 2.67
N LYS A 70 20.19 2.98 2.89
CA LYS A 70 19.48 3.68 1.80
C LYS A 70 20.38 4.63 1.02
N GLU A 71 20.22 4.65 -0.31
CA GLU A 71 20.85 5.63 -1.20
C GLU A 71 19.85 6.71 -1.61
N TYR A 72 20.30 7.96 -1.71
CA TYR A 72 19.48 9.03 -2.29
C TYR A 72 19.26 8.77 -3.78
N ALA A 73 18.00 8.72 -4.20
CA ALA A 73 17.59 8.43 -5.57
C ALA A 73 17.11 9.68 -6.32
N GLY A 74 16.67 10.71 -5.62
CA GLY A 74 16.13 11.94 -6.19
C GLY A 74 15.14 12.61 -5.27
N SER A 75 14.35 13.52 -5.83
CA SER A 75 13.35 14.29 -5.08
C SER A 75 12.05 14.41 -5.87
N VAL A 76 10.92 14.50 -5.18
CA VAL A 76 9.60 14.75 -5.76
C VAL A 76 9.09 16.12 -5.34
N ALA A 77 8.73 16.96 -6.31
CA ALA A 77 8.08 18.24 -6.06
C ALA A 77 6.56 18.05 -5.97
N VAL A 78 5.95 18.65 -4.95
CA VAL A 78 4.53 18.53 -4.62
C VAL A 78 3.92 19.94 -4.58
N ASP A 79 2.79 20.10 -5.24
CA ASP A 79 2.02 21.36 -5.35
C ASP A 79 0.53 21.19 -4.95
N SER A 80 0.12 19.94 -4.73
CA SER A 80 -1.26 19.58 -4.34
C SER A 80 -1.38 19.21 -2.87
N GLY A 81 -0.28 19.30 -2.12
CA GLY A 81 -0.08 18.70 -0.81
C GLY A 81 -0.17 17.17 -0.77
N GLN A 82 -0.18 16.47 -1.90
CA GLN A 82 -0.44 15.02 -1.98
C GLN A 82 0.56 14.30 -2.89
N LEU A 83 0.83 13.04 -2.58
CA LEU A 83 1.60 12.11 -3.40
C LEU A 83 0.76 10.89 -3.76
N MET A 84 1.04 10.33 -4.94
CA MET A 84 0.47 9.08 -5.41
C MET A 84 1.56 8.17 -5.96
N ILE A 85 1.61 6.94 -5.46
CA ILE A 85 2.46 5.86 -5.96
C ILE A 85 1.58 4.93 -6.79
N THR A 86 1.92 4.76 -8.07
CA THR A 86 1.12 3.95 -9.00
C THR A 86 1.98 3.44 -10.16
N ASP A 87 1.49 2.41 -10.85
CA ASP A 87 2.08 2.01 -12.14
C ASP A 87 1.88 3.15 -13.15
N PRO A 88 2.96 3.63 -13.80
CA PRO A 88 2.84 4.67 -14.82
C PRO A 88 1.80 4.36 -15.91
N CYS A 89 1.54 3.10 -16.24
CA CYS A 89 0.54 2.72 -17.23
C CYS A 89 -0.89 3.11 -16.83
N TYR A 90 -1.17 3.34 -15.54
CA TYR A 90 -2.47 3.80 -15.07
C TYR A 90 -2.67 5.30 -15.20
N VAL A 91 -1.59 6.09 -15.26
CA VAL A 91 -1.63 7.57 -15.25
C VAL A 91 -1.12 8.24 -16.52
N ILE A 92 -0.26 7.58 -17.31
CA ILE A 92 0.31 8.16 -18.53
C ILE A 92 -0.82 8.41 -19.55
N GLY A 93 -1.00 9.68 -19.91
CA GLY A 93 -2.00 10.14 -20.89
C GLY A 93 -3.41 10.35 -20.32
N LYS A 94 -3.60 10.11 -19.01
CA LYS A 94 -4.91 10.17 -18.36
C LYS A 94 -4.97 11.01 -17.09
N GLY A 95 -3.87 11.65 -16.66
CA GLY A 95 -3.83 12.62 -15.56
C GLY A 95 -5.04 13.55 -15.56
N THR A 96 -6.12 13.10 -14.93
CA THR A 96 -7.45 13.66 -15.08
C THR A 96 -7.87 14.25 -13.76
N GLU A 97 -8.79 15.21 -13.83
CA GLU A 97 -9.46 15.75 -12.65
C GLU A 97 -10.12 14.63 -11.81
N GLU A 98 -10.52 13.52 -12.44
CA GLU A 98 -11.08 12.35 -11.75
C GLU A 98 -10.05 11.63 -10.87
N GLU A 99 -8.84 11.37 -11.37
CA GLU A 99 -7.76 10.75 -10.60
C GLU A 99 -7.31 11.66 -9.45
N TYR A 100 -7.25 12.97 -9.70
CA TYR A 100 -6.99 13.95 -8.65
C TYR A 100 -8.05 13.90 -7.55
N LYS A 101 -9.34 13.83 -7.90
CA LYS A 101 -10.44 13.71 -6.93
C LYS A 101 -10.35 12.43 -6.11
N LYS A 102 -10.05 11.29 -6.72
CA LYS A 102 -9.85 10.01 -6.02
C LYS A 102 -8.69 10.08 -5.02
N THR A 103 -7.62 10.80 -5.38
CA THR A 103 -6.50 11.06 -4.46
C THR A 103 -6.99 11.89 -3.26
N CYS A 104 -7.72 12.97 -3.50
CA CYS A 104 -8.30 13.80 -2.44
C CYS A 104 -9.25 13.01 -1.52
N GLU A 105 -10.08 12.13 -2.07
CA GLU A 105 -11.00 11.29 -1.28
C GLU A 105 -10.26 10.46 -0.23
N VAL A 106 -9.06 9.97 -0.56
CA VAL A 106 -8.21 9.20 0.36
C VAL A 106 -7.44 10.10 1.32
N THR A 107 -6.81 11.18 0.82
CA THR A 107 -5.93 12.02 1.64
C THR A 107 -6.69 12.96 2.58
N LEU A 108 -7.96 13.25 2.32
CA LEU A 108 -8.81 14.04 3.22
C LEU A 108 -9.45 13.20 4.34
N THR A 109 -9.22 11.89 4.36
CA THR A 109 -9.60 11.04 5.50
C THR A 109 -8.73 11.36 6.73
N PRO A 110 -9.18 11.01 7.94
CA PRO A 110 -8.36 11.18 9.16
C PRO A 110 -7.01 10.46 9.11
N ASP A 111 -6.93 9.34 8.40
CA ASP A 111 -5.69 8.56 8.23
C ASP A 111 -4.73 9.21 7.22
N ASN A 112 -5.22 10.16 6.42
CA ASN A 112 -4.48 10.99 5.45
C ASN A 112 -3.75 10.18 4.36
N CYS A 113 -3.98 8.88 4.26
CA CYS A 113 -3.38 7.99 3.28
C CYS A 113 -4.22 6.72 3.06
N GLY A 114 -3.92 5.97 2.01
CA GLY A 114 -4.62 4.73 1.71
C GLY A 114 -4.48 4.26 0.27
N GLN A 115 -5.02 3.07 -0.01
CA GLN A 115 -5.08 2.52 -1.36
C GLN A 115 -6.23 3.15 -2.16
N ILE A 116 -6.01 3.33 -3.46
CA ILE A 116 -7.03 3.70 -4.43
C ILE A 116 -7.35 2.47 -5.28
N LEU A 117 -8.64 2.13 -5.37
CA LEU A 117 -9.14 0.91 -6.02
C LEU A 117 -8.45 -0.34 -5.43
N ASN A 118 -8.41 -1.45 -6.17
CA ASN A 118 -7.81 -2.72 -5.74
C ASN A 118 -6.26 -2.68 -5.83
N GLY A 119 -5.63 -1.74 -5.12
CA GLY A 119 -4.18 -1.57 -5.09
C GLY A 119 -3.58 -0.95 -6.37
N SER A 120 -4.39 -0.32 -7.21
CA SER A 120 -3.91 0.34 -8.44
C SER A 120 -3.02 1.54 -8.14
N ALA A 121 -3.28 2.23 -7.02
CA ALA A 121 -2.40 3.26 -6.50
C ALA A 121 -2.45 3.31 -4.97
N PHE A 122 -1.45 3.95 -4.38
CA PHE A 122 -1.44 4.36 -2.98
C PHE A 122 -1.28 5.88 -2.92
N ALA A 123 -2.17 6.55 -2.19
CA ALA A 123 -2.13 7.99 -2.03
C ALA A 123 -1.85 8.37 -0.57
N LEU A 124 -1.17 9.49 -0.39
CA LEU A 124 -0.89 10.07 0.92
C LEU A 124 -0.85 11.59 0.84
N GLY A 125 -1.35 12.25 1.87
CA GLY A 125 -1.04 13.64 2.13
C GLY A 125 0.40 13.76 2.61
N THR A 126 1.01 14.88 2.26
CA THR A 126 2.35 15.24 2.74
C THR A 126 2.26 15.98 4.07
N ALA A 127 3.28 15.89 4.91
CA ALA A 127 3.24 16.44 6.26
C ALA A 127 3.08 17.97 6.29
N TYR A 128 3.68 18.66 5.32
CA TYR A 128 3.72 20.12 5.24
C TYR A 128 3.03 20.71 4.01
N GLY A 129 2.36 19.87 3.21
CA GLY A 129 1.73 20.28 1.97
C GLY A 129 2.75 20.43 0.84
N ASP A 130 2.74 21.57 0.18
CA ASP A 130 3.57 21.79 -1.00
C ASP A 130 5.05 21.88 -0.62
N GLY A 131 5.93 21.30 -1.45
CA GLY A 131 7.33 21.17 -1.11
C GLY A 131 8.13 20.31 -2.07
N ILE A 132 9.39 20.05 -1.71
CA ILE A 132 10.27 19.11 -2.40
C ILE A 132 10.71 18.10 -1.35
N TYR A 133 10.38 16.84 -1.61
CA TYR A 133 10.60 15.74 -0.67
C TYR A 133 11.63 14.77 -1.24
N ASP A 134 12.56 14.33 -0.39
CA ASP A 134 13.65 13.45 -0.80
C ASP A 134 13.18 12.01 -0.91
N VAL A 135 13.70 11.29 -1.91
CA VAL A 135 13.38 9.90 -2.19
C VAL A 135 14.65 9.08 -2.08
N PHE A 136 14.58 8.05 -1.26
CA PHE A 136 15.65 7.10 -1.02
C PHE A 136 15.25 5.71 -1.50
N VAL A 137 16.24 4.90 -1.90
CA VAL A 137 16.01 3.51 -2.29
C VAL A 137 17.02 2.58 -1.65
N LYS A 138 16.64 1.30 -1.55
CA LYS A 138 17.57 0.20 -1.26
C LYS A 138 17.64 -0.72 -2.46
N ARG A 139 18.84 -1.25 -2.72
CA ARG A 139 19.09 -2.20 -3.79
C ARG A 139 19.51 -3.57 -3.26
N ASP A 140 19.19 -4.61 -3.99
CA ASP A 140 19.78 -5.93 -3.78
C ASP A 140 21.22 -6.02 -4.31
N SER A 141 21.86 -7.18 -4.14
CA SER A 141 23.22 -7.44 -4.64
C SER A 141 23.35 -7.40 -6.17
N GLU A 142 22.24 -7.43 -6.91
CA GLU A 142 22.21 -7.30 -8.37
C GLU A 142 21.88 -5.86 -8.82
N GLY A 143 21.70 -4.92 -7.87
CA GLY A 143 21.38 -3.52 -8.14
C GLY A 143 19.91 -3.22 -8.40
N ARG A 144 19.00 -4.18 -8.18
CA ARG A 144 17.54 -3.99 -8.33
C ARG A 144 16.97 -3.24 -7.13
N ILE A 145 16.09 -2.27 -7.36
CA ILE A 145 15.41 -1.55 -6.27
C ILE A 145 14.45 -2.51 -5.56
N THR A 146 14.62 -2.67 -4.25
CA THR A 146 13.80 -3.56 -3.41
C THR A 146 12.94 -2.81 -2.41
N LYS A 147 13.27 -1.56 -2.10
CA LYS A 147 12.50 -0.69 -1.21
C LYS A 147 12.68 0.77 -1.61
N VAL A 148 11.63 1.56 -1.42
CA VAL A 148 11.59 3.01 -1.61
C VAL A 148 11.12 3.64 -0.30
N GLU A 149 11.73 4.76 0.07
CA GLU A 149 11.28 5.62 1.16
C GLU A 149 11.23 7.06 0.67
N ILE A 150 10.17 7.77 1.05
CA ILE A 150 10.00 9.18 0.76
C ILE A 150 10.05 9.89 2.10
N ASP A 151 11.03 10.77 2.27
CA ASP A 151 11.18 11.57 3.47
C ASP A 151 10.28 12.80 3.36
N LEU A 152 9.27 12.86 4.24
CA LEU A 152 8.26 13.92 4.27
C LEU A 152 8.51 14.93 5.40
N GLU A 153 9.64 14.81 6.12
CA GLU A 153 10.07 15.78 7.14
C GLU A 153 10.53 17.12 6.55
#